data_AF-A0A7W6HWZ4-F1
#
_entry.id   AF-A0A7W6HWZ4-F1
#
_cell.length_a   1.000
_cell.length_b   1.000
_cell.length_c   1.000
_cell.angle_alpha   90.00
_cell.angle_beta   90.00
_cell.angle_gamma   90.00
#
_symmetry.space_group_name_H-M   'P 1'
#
loop_
_entity.id
_entity.type
_entity.pdbx_description
1 polymer ?
#
loop_
_entity_poly.entity_id
_entity_poly.type
_entity_poly.pdbx_seq_one_letter_code
_entity_poly.pdbx_strand_id
1 'polypeptide(L)'
;MKNTSIILAALTMICCSPASKEHQTKGIVCDATMNTISIVTANKDTLSFSTLDADKSHVTGLLLNDTAEIFYKGKYTAGMSATKLIVYKNQALGALQTRTYEGTLPAASCSGIRYSLTIQNQEHSGNGTFTLTMTYIEAENGKDAIFNYKGKRFTQRGDATNNDAIVWQLVADNGKDIFNFLREDEKTLTLLNDKFEKSETGLNYSLKLVE
;
A
#
# COMPACT_ATOMS: atom_id res chain seq x y z
N MET A 1 -66.78 -13.11 59.40
CA MET A 1 -65.59 -13.95 59.14
C MET A 1 -64.95 -13.49 57.85
N LYS A 2 -63.69 -13.03 57.94
CA LYS A 2 -62.66 -12.93 56.89
C LYS A 2 -62.93 -12.03 55.67
N ASN A 3 -61.99 -11.23 55.14
CA ASN A 3 -60.64 -10.85 55.55
C ASN A 3 -60.26 -9.60 54.73
N THR A 4 -59.63 -8.64 55.39
CA THR A 4 -58.95 -7.46 54.87
C THR A 4 -57.69 -7.84 54.08
N SER A 5 -57.41 -7.16 52.95
CA SER A 5 -56.07 -7.00 52.34
C SER A 5 -56.13 -5.82 51.36
N ILE A 6 -55.85 -4.59 51.81
CA ILE A 6 -54.59 -3.83 51.68
C ILE A 6 -54.08 -3.74 50.23
N ILE A 7 -54.31 -2.54 49.68
CA ILE A 7 -53.72 -1.98 48.46
C ILE A 7 -52.25 -1.65 48.74
N LEU A 8 -51.33 -2.15 47.90
CA LEU A 8 -50.02 -1.52 47.74
C LEU A 8 -49.52 -1.77 46.30
N ALA A 9 -49.89 -0.87 45.39
CA ALA A 9 -49.32 -0.82 44.05
C ALA A 9 -47.92 -0.21 44.16
N ALA A 10 -46.89 -1.05 44.13
CA ALA A 10 -45.52 -0.59 43.98
C ALA A 10 -45.32 -0.07 42.55
N LEU A 11 -45.23 1.25 42.38
CA LEU A 11 -44.67 1.86 41.17
C LEU A 11 -43.18 1.52 41.11
N THR A 12 -42.84 0.46 40.38
CA THR A 12 -41.48 0.25 39.92
C THR A 12 -41.22 1.21 38.76
N MET A 13 -40.57 2.34 39.05
CA MET A 13 -39.91 3.14 38.03
C MET A 13 -38.78 2.32 37.43
N ILE A 14 -39.11 1.53 36.40
CA ILE A 14 -38.12 0.99 35.48
C ILE A 14 -37.65 2.16 34.64
N CYS A 15 -36.56 2.79 35.09
CA CYS A 15 -35.82 3.75 34.29
C CYS A 15 -35.11 2.95 33.17
N CYS A 16 -35.86 2.59 32.12
CA CYS A 16 -35.27 2.15 30.87
C CYS A 16 -34.62 3.36 30.23
N SER A 17 -33.34 3.60 30.52
CA SER A 17 -32.51 4.39 29.61
C SER A 17 -32.58 3.70 28.25
N PRO A 18 -33.11 4.33 27.18
CA PRO A 18 -33.07 3.70 25.87
C PRO A 18 -31.59 3.53 25.52
N ALA A 19 -31.14 2.27 25.40
CA ALA A 19 -29.82 1.98 24.86
C ALA A 19 -29.70 2.76 23.55
N SER A 20 -28.72 3.68 23.50
CA SER A 20 -28.60 4.61 22.38
C SER A 20 -28.50 3.80 21.08
N LYS A 21 -29.49 4.02 20.20
CA LYS A 21 -29.62 3.29 18.94
C LYS A 21 -28.30 3.41 18.17
N GLU A 22 -27.75 2.27 17.76
CA GLU A 22 -26.57 2.24 16.91
C GLU A 22 -26.98 2.56 15.49
N HIS A 23 -26.18 3.42 14.86
CA HIS A 23 -26.31 3.90 13.50
C HIS A 23 -25.09 3.46 12.71
N GLN A 24 -25.28 3.26 11.41
CA GLN A 24 -24.24 2.89 10.46
C GLN A 24 -24.25 3.88 9.31
N THR A 25 -23.07 4.29 8.87
CA THR A 25 -22.89 5.08 7.65
C THR A 25 -21.74 4.52 6.81
N LYS A 26 -21.79 4.75 5.50
CA LYS A 26 -20.82 4.25 4.54
C LYS A 26 -20.35 5.36 3.63
N GLY A 27 -19.06 5.39 3.32
CA GLY A 27 -18.51 6.38 2.40
C GLY A 27 -17.06 6.11 2.03
N ILE A 28 -16.55 6.96 1.13
CA ILE A 28 -15.17 6.91 0.65
C ILE A 28 -14.30 7.75 1.57
N VAL A 29 -13.20 7.17 2.06
CA VAL A 29 -12.24 7.84 2.94
C VAL A 29 -11.56 8.98 2.18
N CYS A 30 -11.80 10.22 2.61
CA CYS A 30 -11.21 11.42 2.02
C CYS A 30 -10.17 12.09 2.92
N ASP A 31 -10.14 11.73 4.20
CA ASP A 31 -9.11 12.13 5.15
C ASP A 31 -8.93 11.03 6.21
N ALA A 32 -7.68 10.78 6.59
CA ALA A 32 -7.31 9.81 7.61
C ALA A 32 -6.08 10.32 8.36
N THR A 33 -6.30 10.89 9.54
CA THR A 33 -5.22 11.29 10.47
C THR A 33 -5.17 10.32 11.65
N MET A 34 -4.19 10.48 12.55
CA MET A 34 -3.91 9.49 13.62
C MET A 34 -5.15 9.01 14.38
N ASN A 35 -6.10 9.89 14.69
CA ASN A 35 -7.30 9.56 15.46
C ASN A 35 -8.61 10.02 14.80
N THR A 36 -8.57 10.47 13.56
CA THR A 36 -9.76 10.98 12.86
C THR A 36 -9.87 10.37 11.47
N ILE A 37 -11.08 9.99 11.10
CA ILE A 37 -11.44 9.55 9.77
C ILE A 37 -12.54 10.47 9.23
N SER A 38 -12.42 10.88 7.98
CA SER A 38 -13.50 11.55 7.27
C SER A 38 -13.86 10.78 6.01
N ILE A 39 -15.17 10.62 5.79
CA ILE A 39 -15.73 9.94 4.63
C ILE A 39 -16.64 10.87 3.84
N VAL A 40 -16.66 10.69 2.52
CA VAL A 40 -17.70 11.25 1.65
C VAL A 40 -18.75 10.18 1.40
N THR A 41 -19.99 10.44 1.81
CA THR A 41 -21.11 9.51 1.67
C THR A 41 -21.72 9.53 0.26
N ALA A 42 -22.62 8.60 -0.04
CA ALA A 42 -23.37 8.59 -1.31
C ALA A 42 -24.20 9.87 -1.53
N ASN A 43 -24.63 10.54 -0.46
CA ASN A 43 -25.34 11.81 -0.51
C ASN A 43 -24.41 13.01 -0.72
N LYS A 44 -23.10 12.78 -0.91
CA LYS A 44 -22.03 13.77 -1.05
C LYS A 44 -21.74 14.59 0.22
N ASP A 45 -22.28 14.17 1.37
CA ASP A 45 -21.93 14.73 2.67
C ASP A 45 -20.55 14.24 3.11
N THR A 46 -19.75 15.13 3.70
CA THR A 46 -18.52 14.77 4.40
C THR A 46 -18.80 14.56 5.88
N LEU A 47 -18.60 13.35 6.38
CA LEU A 47 -18.78 13.01 7.78
C LEU A 47 -17.44 12.65 8.41
N SER A 48 -17.09 13.34 9.49
CA SER A 48 -15.88 13.09 10.27
C SER A 48 -16.19 12.42 11.62
N PHE A 49 -15.33 11.49 12.03
CA PHE A 49 -15.45 10.71 13.25
C PHE A 49 -14.11 10.58 13.97
N SER A 50 -14.14 10.62 15.30
CA SER A 50 -13.02 10.16 16.12
C SER A 50 -12.95 8.64 16.08
N THR A 51 -11.75 8.11 15.89
CA THR A 51 -11.47 6.68 15.87
C THR A 51 -10.80 6.20 17.15
N LEU A 52 -10.63 7.07 18.14
CA LEU A 52 -9.86 6.79 19.36
C LEU A 52 -10.39 5.55 20.11
N ASP A 53 -11.71 5.47 20.28
CA ASP A 53 -12.38 4.42 21.05
C ASP A 53 -13.06 3.36 20.17
N ALA A 54 -12.85 3.42 18.85
CA ALA A 54 -13.53 2.54 17.90
C ALA A 54 -12.94 1.12 17.92
N ASP A 55 -13.79 0.10 17.82
CA ASP A 55 -13.36 -1.25 17.46
C ASP A 55 -12.78 -1.25 16.04
N LYS A 56 -11.48 -1.55 15.95
CA LYS A 56 -10.68 -1.61 14.71
C LYS A 56 -10.26 -3.03 14.35
N SER A 57 -10.84 -4.06 14.96
CA SER A 57 -10.52 -5.47 14.69
C SER A 57 -10.60 -5.85 13.21
N HIS A 58 -11.40 -5.13 12.41
CA HIS A 58 -11.59 -5.33 10.97
C HIS A 58 -10.87 -4.27 10.11
N VAL A 59 -9.83 -3.63 10.66
CA VAL A 59 -9.06 -2.58 9.97
C VAL A 59 -7.59 -2.99 9.89
N THR A 60 -7.15 -3.39 8.70
CA THR A 60 -5.74 -3.77 8.39
C THR A 60 -4.94 -2.62 7.77
N GLY A 61 -5.36 -1.38 8.02
CA GLY A 61 -4.87 -0.16 7.39
C GLY A 61 -6.03 0.69 6.85
N LEU A 62 -5.82 2.00 6.78
CA LEU A 62 -6.79 2.99 6.32
C LEU A 62 -6.09 3.90 5.31
N LEU A 63 -6.46 3.79 4.03
CA LEU A 63 -5.92 4.65 2.97
C LEU A 63 -7.01 5.56 2.43
N LEU A 64 -6.58 6.67 1.83
CA LEU A 64 -7.48 7.51 1.04
C LEU A 64 -8.07 6.69 -0.11
N ASN A 65 -9.35 6.92 -0.40
CA ASN A 65 -10.17 6.22 -1.40
C ASN A 65 -10.60 4.79 -1.05
N ASP A 66 -10.28 4.29 0.16
CA ASP A 66 -10.94 3.09 0.68
C ASP A 66 -12.43 3.39 0.96
N THR A 67 -13.24 2.33 1.03
CA THR A 67 -14.62 2.46 1.52
C THR A 67 -14.65 2.09 2.99
N ALA A 68 -15.18 2.97 3.84
CA ALA A 68 -15.35 2.69 5.26
C ALA A 68 -16.84 2.63 5.62
N GLU A 69 -17.19 1.66 6.45
CA GLU A 69 -18.43 1.61 7.21
C GLU A 69 -18.14 1.97 8.66
N ILE A 70 -18.87 2.97 9.16
CA ILE A 70 -18.67 3.57 10.47
C ILE A 70 -19.94 3.37 11.29
N PHE A 71 -19.78 2.75 12.44
CA PHE A 71 -20.85 2.58 13.42
C PHE A 71 -20.69 3.63 14.52
N TYR A 72 -21.80 4.21 14.98
CA TYR A 72 -21.83 5.22 16.03
C TYR A 72 -23.18 5.22 16.75
N LYS A 73 -23.27 5.83 17.94
CA LYS A 73 -24.51 5.86 18.73
C LYS A 73 -25.06 7.27 18.87
N GLY A 74 -26.37 7.41 18.74
CA GLY A 74 -27.06 8.68 18.85
C GLY A 74 -27.01 9.54 17.57
N LYS A 75 -27.42 10.80 17.70
CA LYS A 75 -27.47 11.74 16.57
C LYS A 75 -26.06 12.14 16.16
N TYR A 76 -25.81 12.17 14.85
CA TYR A 76 -24.53 12.59 14.30
C TYR A 76 -24.11 14.00 14.76
N THR A 77 -22.86 14.12 15.21
CA THR A 77 -22.13 15.37 15.37
C THR A 77 -20.73 15.22 14.78
N ALA A 78 -20.19 16.29 14.18
CA ALA A 78 -18.87 16.24 13.56
C ALA A 78 -17.78 15.89 14.58
N GLY A 79 -16.96 14.88 14.25
CA GLY A 79 -15.88 14.42 15.11
C GLY A 79 -16.33 13.49 16.26
N MET A 80 -17.60 13.08 16.31
CA MET A 80 -18.07 12.14 17.34
C MET A 80 -17.32 10.80 17.31
N SER A 81 -17.27 10.10 18.44
CA SER A 81 -16.65 8.79 18.52
C SER A 81 -17.42 7.75 17.70
N ALA A 82 -16.71 7.07 16.81
CA ALA A 82 -17.18 5.83 16.21
C ALA A 82 -17.10 4.69 17.24
N THR A 83 -18.09 3.80 17.24
CA THR A 83 -18.07 2.58 18.05
C THR A 83 -17.32 1.45 17.34
N LYS A 84 -17.41 1.38 16.02
CA LYS A 84 -16.75 0.36 15.20
C LYS A 84 -16.44 0.89 13.81
N LEU A 85 -15.33 0.41 13.25
CA LEU A 85 -14.91 0.66 11.89
C LEU A 85 -14.78 -0.66 11.14
N ILE A 86 -15.35 -0.71 9.94
CA ILE A 86 -15.07 -1.77 8.94
C ILE A 86 -14.56 -1.06 7.71
N VAL A 87 -13.35 -1.41 7.25
CA VAL A 87 -12.77 -0.83 6.05
C VAL A 87 -12.71 -1.87 4.95
N TYR A 88 -13.40 -1.58 3.87
CA TYR A 88 -13.30 -2.28 2.60
C TYR A 88 -12.24 -1.57 1.79
N LYS A 89 -11.05 -2.16 1.75
CA LYS A 89 -10.01 -1.67 0.84
C LYS A 89 -10.57 -1.67 -0.57
N ASN A 90 -10.16 -0.72 -1.39
CA ASN A 90 -10.39 -0.82 -2.83
C ASN A 90 -9.56 -2.02 -3.36
N GLN A 91 -10.13 -3.22 -3.26
CA GLN A 91 -9.50 -4.52 -3.50
C GLN A 91 -9.06 -4.73 -4.96
N ALA A 92 -9.42 -3.83 -5.88
CA ALA A 92 -9.05 -3.95 -7.29
C ALA A 92 -7.53 -4.06 -7.52
N LEU A 93 -6.71 -3.55 -6.59
CA LEU A 93 -5.25 -3.54 -6.75
C LEU A 93 -4.52 -4.61 -5.93
N GLY A 94 -5.21 -5.37 -5.07
CA GLY A 94 -4.62 -6.43 -4.23
C GLY A 94 -3.69 -5.91 -3.13
N ALA A 95 -2.88 -6.79 -2.53
CA ALA A 95 -2.01 -6.44 -1.40
C ALA A 95 -0.71 -5.73 -1.83
N LEU A 96 -0.10 -4.95 -0.93
CA LEU A 96 1.21 -4.35 -1.18
C LEU A 96 2.28 -5.43 -1.13
N GLN A 97 3.01 -5.61 -2.22
CA GLN A 97 4.08 -6.56 -2.38
C GLN A 97 5.42 -5.84 -2.37
N THR A 98 6.41 -6.44 -1.69
CA THR A 98 7.81 -6.01 -1.70
C THR A 98 8.66 -7.18 -2.17
N ARG A 99 9.52 -6.94 -3.17
CA ARG A 99 10.40 -7.97 -3.77
C ARG A 99 11.80 -7.41 -3.96
N THR A 100 12.82 -8.17 -3.61
CA THR A 100 14.23 -7.77 -3.81
C THR A 100 14.90 -8.67 -4.83
N TYR A 101 15.54 -8.09 -5.83
CA TYR A 101 16.30 -8.77 -6.87
C TYR A 101 17.78 -8.39 -6.74
N GLU A 102 18.66 -9.38 -6.79
CA GLU A 102 20.11 -9.19 -6.67
C GLU A 102 20.90 -9.86 -7.79
N GLY A 103 22.06 -9.30 -8.10
CA GLY A 103 22.98 -9.86 -9.10
C GLY A 103 24.26 -9.04 -9.23
N THR A 104 25.33 -9.65 -9.73
CA THR A 104 26.58 -8.95 -10.06
C THR A 104 26.70 -8.86 -11.56
N LEU A 105 26.64 -7.64 -12.11
CA LEU A 105 26.70 -7.40 -13.54
C LEU A 105 28.13 -7.05 -13.98
N PRO A 106 28.52 -7.39 -15.21
CA PRO A 106 29.81 -7.03 -15.78
C PRO A 106 30.01 -5.51 -15.83
N ALA A 107 31.26 -5.08 -15.65
CA ALA A 107 31.68 -3.71 -15.80
C ALA A 107 32.98 -3.64 -16.61
N ALA A 108 33.15 -2.59 -17.42
CA ALA A 108 34.31 -2.45 -18.28
C ALA A 108 35.59 -2.03 -17.52
N SER A 109 35.42 -1.34 -16.39
CA SER A 109 36.49 -0.62 -15.69
C SER A 109 36.63 -1.00 -14.22
N CYS A 110 35.91 -2.02 -13.76
CA CYS A 110 36.03 -2.56 -12.41
C CYS A 110 35.65 -4.06 -12.38
N SER A 111 35.84 -4.70 -11.23
CA SER A 111 35.63 -6.15 -11.03
C SER A 111 34.17 -6.59 -11.17
N GLY A 112 33.24 -5.65 -11.37
CA GLY A 112 31.80 -5.87 -11.54
C GLY A 112 30.99 -4.87 -10.70
N ILE A 113 29.69 -4.85 -10.93
CA ILE A 113 28.76 -4.01 -10.16
C ILE A 113 27.72 -4.91 -9.50
N ARG A 114 27.67 -4.92 -8.17
CA ARG A 114 26.61 -5.60 -7.42
C ARG A 114 25.37 -4.71 -7.38
N TYR A 115 24.24 -5.25 -7.83
CA TYR A 115 22.93 -4.62 -7.78
C TYR A 115 22.11 -5.27 -6.67
N SER A 116 21.44 -4.45 -5.85
CA SER A 116 20.34 -4.86 -4.98
C SER A 116 19.15 -3.94 -5.23
N LEU A 117 18.12 -4.48 -5.88
CA LEU A 117 16.94 -3.76 -6.36
C LEU A 117 15.70 -4.22 -5.60
N THR A 118 15.12 -3.35 -4.79
CA THR A 118 13.83 -3.61 -4.13
C THR A 118 12.71 -2.89 -4.87
N ILE A 119 11.68 -3.62 -5.25
CA ILE A 119 10.45 -3.12 -5.87
C ILE A 119 9.30 -3.20 -4.87
N GLN A 120 8.47 -2.17 -4.83
CA GLN A 120 7.22 -2.17 -4.08
C GLN A 120 6.05 -1.80 -4.99
N ASN A 121 5.02 -2.64 -5.05
CA ASN A 121 3.81 -2.39 -5.84
C ASN A 121 2.59 -3.09 -5.25
N GLN A 122 1.39 -2.59 -5.55
CA GLN A 122 0.17 -3.35 -5.28
C GLN A 122 0.11 -4.56 -6.23
N GLU A 123 -0.37 -5.71 -5.76
CA GLU A 123 -0.36 -7.01 -6.43
C GLU A 123 -0.90 -7.00 -7.86
N HIS A 124 -1.96 -6.24 -8.13
CA HIS A 124 -2.57 -6.11 -9.45
C HIS A 124 -2.20 -4.80 -10.16
N SER A 125 -1.21 -4.07 -9.63
CA SER A 125 -0.65 -2.86 -10.26
C SER A 125 0.65 -3.16 -11.00
N GLY A 126 0.65 -2.84 -12.29
CA GLY A 126 1.86 -2.84 -13.11
C GLY A 126 2.86 -1.75 -12.70
N ASN A 127 2.50 -0.72 -11.94
CA ASN A 127 3.42 0.35 -11.52
C ASN A 127 3.72 0.29 -10.03
N GLY A 128 4.83 0.90 -9.61
CA GLY A 128 5.27 0.91 -8.22
C GLY A 128 6.39 1.89 -7.93
N THR A 129 7.10 1.65 -6.83
CA THR A 129 8.32 2.37 -6.45
C THR A 129 9.50 1.41 -6.40
N PHE A 130 10.71 1.95 -6.34
CA PHE A 130 11.92 1.17 -6.16
C PHE A 130 12.94 1.85 -5.25
N THR A 131 13.81 1.04 -4.67
CA THR A 131 15.14 1.43 -4.18
C THR A 131 16.18 0.55 -4.84
N LEU A 132 17.30 1.13 -5.28
CA LEU A 132 18.39 0.44 -5.94
C LEU A 132 19.71 0.85 -5.31
N THR A 133 20.49 -0.14 -4.85
CA THR A 133 21.88 0.04 -4.45
C THR A 133 22.79 -0.60 -5.50
N MET A 134 23.75 0.17 -5.99
CA MET A 134 24.80 -0.28 -6.90
C MET A 134 26.15 -0.14 -6.22
N THR A 135 26.86 -1.26 -6.06
CA THR A 135 28.22 -1.31 -5.51
C THR A 135 29.20 -1.64 -6.62
N TYR A 136 29.99 -0.66 -7.04
CA TYR A 136 31.08 -0.83 -7.98
C TYR A 136 32.28 -1.40 -7.23
N ILE A 137 32.62 -2.66 -7.52
CA ILE A 137 33.61 -3.43 -6.77
C ILE A 137 35.02 -2.92 -7.10
N GLU A 138 35.78 -2.52 -6.08
CA GLU A 138 37.18 -2.06 -6.20
C GLU A 138 37.40 -0.83 -7.13
N ALA A 139 36.38 -0.03 -7.38
CA ALA A 139 36.43 1.08 -8.35
C ALA A 139 37.26 2.30 -7.91
N GLU A 140 37.53 2.47 -6.61
CA GLU A 140 38.27 3.62 -6.07
C GLU A 140 39.53 3.18 -5.32
N ASN A 141 40.64 3.00 -6.03
CA ASN A 141 41.92 2.55 -5.45
C ASN A 141 41.78 1.24 -4.64
N GLY A 142 41.01 0.28 -5.18
CA GLY A 142 40.73 -0.99 -4.51
C GLY A 142 39.61 -0.93 -3.47
N LYS A 143 38.89 0.20 -3.36
CA LYS A 143 37.69 0.33 -2.52
C LYS A 143 36.42 0.32 -3.35
N ASP A 144 35.35 -0.17 -2.75
CA ASP A 144 34.02 -0.16 -3.35
C ASP A 144 33.44 1.27 -3.38
N ALA A 145 32.82 1.63 -4.49
CA ALA A 145 32.01 2.84 -4.61
C ALA A 145 30.52 2.47 -4.61
N ILE A 146 29.72 3.13 -3.77
CA ILE A 146 28.31 2.80 -3.56
C ILE A 146 27.42 3.95 -4.01
N PHE A 147 26.45 3.65 -4.87
CA PHE A 147 25.44 4.58 -5.34
C PHE A 147 24.06 4.07 -4.97
N ASN A 148 23.19 4.97 -4.51
CA ASN A 148 21.85 4.65 -4.07
C ASN A 148 20.83 5.49 -4.83
N TYR A 149 19.81 4.82 -5.34
CA TYR A 149 18.72 5.42 -6.08
C TYR A 149 17.39 5.01 -5.45
N LYS A 150 16.42 5.91 -5.56
CA LYS A 150 15.01 5.63 -5.28
C LYS A 150 14.15 6.37 -6.29
N GLY A 151 12.95 5.86 -6.53
CA GLY A 151 12.00 6.55 -7.39
C GLY A 151 10.83 5.70 -7.79
N LYS A 152 10.30 5.96 -9.00
CA LYS A 152 9.13 5.28 -9.55
C LYS A 152 9.53 4.18 -10.52
N ARG A 153 8.81 3.07 -10.48
CA ARG A 153 8.86 2.02 -11.48
C ARG A 153 7.60 2.06 -12.34
N PHE A 154 7.79 2.13 -13.65
CA PHE A 154 6.74 2.01 -14.64
C PHE A 154 6.85 0.68 -15.38
N THR A 155 5.70 0.11 -15.76
CA THR A 155 5.66 -1.00 -16.72
C THR A 155 5.48 -0.44 -18.13
N GLN A 156 6.42 -0.79 -19.00
CA GLN A 156 6.34 -0.59 -20.43
C GLN A 156 6.01 -1.93 -21.11
N ARG A 157 5.31 -1.87 -22.25
CA ARG A 157 5.08 -3.02 -23.12
C ARG A 157 6.03 -2.96 -24.31
N GLY A 158 6.63 -4.09 -24.63
CA GLY A 158 7.55 -4.25 -25.74
C GLY A 158 9.02 -4.09 -25.34
N ASP A 159 9.86 -4.89 -25.97
CA ASP A 159 11.29 -4.67 -26.10
C ASP A 159 11.67 -4.56 -27.59
N ALA A 160 12.96 -4.49 -27.92
CA ALA A 160 13.41 -4.32 -29.31
C ALA A 160 13.01 -5.46 -30.26
N THR A 161 12.60 -6.63 -29.74
CA THR A 161 12.34 -7.84 -30.53
C THR A 161 10.94 -8.44 -30.32
N ASN A 162 10.27 -8.11 -29.22
CA ASN A 162 8.99 -8.65 -28.82
C ASN A 162 8.09 -7.54 -28.26
N ASN A 163 7.03 -7.20 -29.00
CA ASN A 163 6.06 -6.17 -28.60
C ASN A 163 5.24 -6.51 -27.34
N ASP A 164 5.18 -7.77 -26.95
CA ASP A 164 4.43 -8.21 -25.78
C ASP A 164 5.27 -8.28 -24.50
N ALA A 165 6.60 -8.10 -24.62
CA ALA A 165 7.51 -8.12 -23.49
C ALA A 165 7.10 -7.12 -22.39
N ILE A 166 7.45 -7.45 -21.14
CA ILE A 166 7.21 -6.59 -19.98
C ILE A 166 8.54 -5.99 -19.57
N VAL A 167 8.69 -4.68 -19.75
CA VAL A 167 9.88 -3.94 -19.34
C VAL A 167 9.55 -3.10 -18.11
N TRP A 168 10.38 -3.20 -17.08
CA TRP A 168 10.34 -2.33 -15.92
C TRP A 168 11.31 -1.18 -16.11
N GLN A 169 10.77 0.02 -16.24
CA GLN A 169 11.54 1.26 -16.31
C GLN A 169 11.56 1.93 -14.94
N LEU A 170 12.76 2.04 -14.37
CA LEU A 170 13.02 2.70 -13.10
C LEU A 170 13.46 4.13 -13.37
N VAL A 171 12.67 5.11 -12.96
CA VAL A 171 12.99 6.53 -13.08
C VAL A 171 13.34 7.05 -11.69
N ALA A 172 14.60 7.39 -11.46
CA ALA A 172 15.07 7.90 -10.18
C ALA A 172 14.51 9.30 -9.89
N ASP A 173 14.38 9.64 -8.60
CA ASP A 173 13.85 10.95 -8.15
C ASP A 173 14.68 12.15 -8.62
N ASN A 174 15.93 11.94 -9.03
CA ASN A 174 16.76 12.99 -9.62
C ASN A 174 16.37 13.35 -11.06
N GLY A 175 15.44 12.60 -11.67
CA GLY A 175 14.90 12.83 -13.01
C GLY A 175 15.88 12.58 -14.16
N LYS A 176 17.08 12.05 -13.86
CA LYS A 176 18.15 11.83 -14.84
C LYS A 176 18.46 10.36 -15.02
N ASP A 177 18.57 9.63 -13.90
CA ASP A 177 18.95 8.21 -13.95
C ASP A 177 17.73 7.35 -14.25
N ILE A 178 17.84 6.59 -15.35
CA ILE A 178 16.82 5.66 -15.81
C ILE A 178 17.46 4.29 -16.00
N PHE A 179 16.83 3.25 -15.45
CA PHE A 179 17.27 1.87 -15.60
C PHE A 179 16.13 1.05 -16.19
N ASN A 180 16.42 0.27 -17.23
CA ASN A 180 15.42 -0.57 -17.90
C ASN A 180 15.75 -2.03 -17.65
N PHE A 181 14.78 -2.80 -17.18
CA PHE A 181 14.92 -4.23 -16.96
C PHE A 181 13.83 -4.99 -17.70
N LEU A 182 14.21 -5.94 -18.55
CA LEU A 182 13.27 -6.93 -19.06
C LEU A 182 12.89 -7.87 -17.93
N ARG A 183 11.59 -8.12 -17.77
CA ARG A 183 11.09 -9.19 -16.92
C ARG A 183 11.04 -10.49 -17.72
N GLU A 184 12.07 -11.32 -17.57
CA GLU A 184 12.15 -12.63 -18.24
C GLU A 184 11.09 -13.60 -17.66
N ASP A 185 10.95 -13.59 -16.34
CA ASP A 185 9.95 -14.38 -15.60
C ASP A 185 9.64 -13.71 -14.24
N GLU A 186 8.97 -14.40 -13.31
CA GLU A 186 8.62 -13.84 -12.01
C GLU A 186 9.82 -13.57 -11.09
N LYS A 187 10.91 -14.32 -11.28
CA LYS A 187 12.11 -14.34 -10.44
C LYS A 187 13.35 -13.77 -11.14
N THR A 188 13.29 -13.45 -12.43
CA THR A 188 14.44 -13.02 -13.22
C THR A 188 14.19 -11.70 -13.94
N LEU A 189 15.11 -10.77 -13.76
CA LEU A 189 15.18 -9.51 -14.51
C LEU A 189 16.49 -9.46 -15.30
N THR A 190 16.49 -8.86 -16.49
CA THR A 190 17.70 -8.64 -17.29
C THR A 190 17.85 -7.17 -17.63
N LEU A 191 19.01 -6.58 -17.33
CA LEU A 191 19.30 -5.17 -17.63
C LEU A 191 19.30 -4.94 -19.15
N LEU A 192 18.60 -3.88 -19.58
CA LEU A 192 18.53 -3.41 -20.95
C LEU A 192 19.21 -2.05 -21.09
N ASN A 193 19.55 -1.69 -22.32
CA ASN A 193 19.97 -0.32 -22.65
C ASN A 193 18.77 0.66 -22.71
N ASP A 194 19.03 1.89 -23.14
CA ASP A 194 18.04 2.95 -23.30
C ASP A 194 17.02 2.70 -24.42
N LYS A 195 17.32 1.79 -25.34
CA LYS A 195 16.46 1.36 -26.46
C LYS A 195 15.71 0.05 -26.18
N PHE A 196 15.76 -0.46 -24.96
CA PHE A 196 15.19 -1.75 -24.56
C PHE A 196 15.79 -2.96 -25.30
N GLU A 197 17.09 -2.90 -25.61
CA GLU A 197 17.84 -4.00 -26.21
C GLU A 197 18.65 -4.72 -25.12
N LYS A 198 18.76 -6.05 -25.23
CA LYS A 198 19.68 -6.86 -24.41
C LYS A 198 21.12 -6.60 -24.86
N SER A 199 22.08 -6.80 -23.96
CA SER A 199 23.50 -6.76 -24.32
C SER A 199 23.87 -7.89 -25.27
N GLU A 200 24.66 -7.58 -26.31
CA GLU A 200 25.17 -8.55 -27.30
C GLU A 200 26.45 -9.27 -26.84
N THR A 201 27.01 -8.91 -25.68
CA THR A 201 28.34 -9.37 -25.25
C THR A 201 28.38 -10.83 -24.76
N GLY A 202 27.23 -11.51 -24.68
CA GLY A 202 27.12 -12.88 -24.16
C GLY A 202 27.37 -13.00 -22.64
N LEU A 203 27.63 -11.89 -21.95
CA LEU A 203 27.81 -11.85 -20.50
C LEU A 203 26.46 -11.84 -19.77
N ASN A 204 26.48 -12.16 -18.47
CA ASN A 204 25.26 -12.22 -17.67
C ASN A 204 24.85 -10.84 -17.13
N TYR A 205 23.71 -10.33 -17.59
CA TYR A 205 23.12 -9.06 -17.12
C TYR A 205 21.87 -9.26 -16.24
N SER A 206 21.75 -10.43 -15.62
CA SER A 206 20.51 -10.82 -14.91
C SER A 206 20.57 -10.57 -13.40
N LEU A 207 19.44 -10.12 -12.84
CA LEU A 207 19.15 -10.09 -11.41
C LEU A 207 18.13 -11.19 -11.07
N LYS A 208 18.29 -11.82 -9.89
CA LYS A 208 17.43 -12.89 -9.41
C LYS A 208 16.71 -12.47 -8.13
N LEU A 209 15.44 -12.82 -8.02
CA LEU A 209 14.64 -12.61 -6.81
C LEU A 209 15.30 -13.34 -5.63
N VAL A 210 15.48 -12.63 -4.52
CA VAL A 210 15.90 -13.19 -3.24
C VAL A 210 14.64 -13.55 -2.45
N GLU A 211 14.54 -14.80 -2.01
CA GLU A 211 13.45 -15.32 -1.17
C GLU A 211 13.70 -15.06 0.32
#